data_AF-A0A4Q1DAK4-F1
#
_entry.id   AF-A0A4Q1DAK4-F1
#
_cell.length_a   1.000
_cell.length_b   1.000
_cell.length_c   1.000
_cell.angle_alpha   90.00
_cell.angle_beta   90.00
_cell.angle_gamma   90.00
#
_symmetry.space_group_name_H-M   'P 1'
#
loop_
_entity.id
_entity.type
_entity.pdbx_description
1 polymer ?
#
loop_
_entity_poly.entity_id
_entity_poly.type
_entity_poly.pdbx_seq_one_letter_code
_entity_poly.pdbx_strand_id
1 'polypeptide(L)'
;MSDFSIFFVAGTEHITDLTGIDHILFITALCLRYVIADWKKLLVLVTAFTVGHSITLALSTLNIVNFSRDWTEFLIAATILFTACNNLLVKDFRFTGKKPFIYFLALFFGLIHGLGFSSLLKSMLGKDSNIVWQLFAFNLGLEVGQLLIVLVILLLSFIFVYILRFNRRELLVFVSGAIAALALQMMIARIPISKAHTDEETADLYQPAGGIKYKFPGTEHSK
;
A
#
# COMPACT_ATOMS: atom_id res chain seq x y z
N MET A 1 9.60 -23.63 -10.40
CA MET A 1 10.14 -22.78 -9.31
C MET A 1 9.59 -23.31 -8.00
N SER A 2 10.33 -23.23 -6.89
CA SER A 2 9.78 -23.62 -5.58
C SER A 2 8.69 -22.63 -5.15
N ASP A 3 7.71 -23.09 -4.36
CA ASP A 3 6.66 -22.22 -3.80
C ASP A 3 7.28 -21.00 -3.12
N PHE A 4 8.38 -21.18 -2.39
CA PHE A 4 9.11 -20.08 -1.76
C PHE A 4 9.53 -19.00 -2.76
N SER A 5 10.14 -19.37 -3.88
CA SER A 5 10.60 -18.40 -4.89
C SER A 5 9.43 -17.64 -5.52
N ILE A 6 8.30 -18.30 -5.76
CA ILE A 6 7.11 -17.66 -6.34
C ILE A 6 6.58 -16.58 -5.40
N PHE A 7 6.40 -16.91 -4.12
CA PHE A 7 5.89 -15.95 -3.14
C PHE A 7 6.89 -14.86 -2.77
N PHE A 8 8.19 -15.19 -2.71
CA PHE A 8 9.26 -14.21 -2.53
C PHE A 8 9.27 -13.18 -3.66
N VAL A 9 9.23 -13.64 -4.92
CA VAL A 9 9.17 -12.74 -6.08
C VAL A 9 7.89 -11.92 -6.08
N ALA A 10 6.73 -12.54 -5.79
CA ALA A 10 5.48 -11.80 -5.66
C ALA A 10 5.53 -10.72 -4.57
N GLY A 11 6.23 -10.97 -3.46
CA GLY A 11 6.46 -9.99 -2.40
C GLY A 11 7.34 -8.82 -2.85
N THR A 12 8.41 -9.11 -3.60
CA THR A 12 9.27 -8.06 -4.17
C THR A 12 8.51 -7.23 -5.22
N GLU A 13 7.83 -7.90 -6.16
CA GLU A 13 7.09 -7.26 -7.26
C GLU A 13 5.92 -6.43 -6.75
N HIS A 14 5.25 -6.85 -5.68
CA HIS A 14 4.18 -6.10 -5.04
C HIS A 14 4.58 -4.65 -4.69
N ILE A 15 5.84 -4.44 -4.29
CA ILE A 15 6.34 -3.10 -3.96
C ILE A 15 6.97 -2.41 -5.17
N THR A 16 7.61 -3.16 -6.08
CA THR A 16 8.37 -2.57 -7.19
C THR A 16 7.55 -2.29 -8.44
N ASP A 17 6.35 -2.86 -8.57
CA ASP A 17 5.47 -2.65 -9.71
C ASP A 17 4.64 -1.36 -9.61
N LEU A 18 4.02 -0.98 -10.73
CA LEU A 18 3.14 0.20 -10.82
C LEU A 18 1.94 0.12 -9.87
N THR A 19 1.50 -1.08 -9.50
CA THR A 19 0.48 -1.33 -8.47
C THR A 19 1.01 -1.06 -7.06
N GLY A 20 2.33 -1.11 -6.87
CA GLY A 20 3.06 -0.79 -5.64
C GLY A 20 3.41 0.68 -5.47
N ILE A 21 2.92 1.59 -6.34
CA ILE A 21 3.22 3.02 -6.25
C ILE A 21 2.88 3.60 -4.87
N ASP A 22 1.82 3.10 -4.23
CA ASP A 22 1.43 3.45 -2.87
C ASP A 22 2.57 3.21 -1.87
N HIS A 23 3.22 2.04 -1.95
CA HIS A 23 4.37 1.68 -1.12
C HIS A 23 5.59 2.55 -1.42
N ILE A 24 5.89 2.80 -2.69
CA ILE A 24 7.03 3.64 -3.09
C ILE A 24 6.85 5.06 -2.56
N LEU A 25 5.67 5.67 -2.77
CA LEU A 25 5.36 7.01 -2.27
C LEU A 25 5.42 7.08 -0.75
N PHE A 26 4.87 6.07 -0.08
CA PHE A 26 4.87 5.98 1.37
C PHE A 26 6.29 5.86 1.96
N ILE A 27 7.08 4.89 1.48
CA ILE A 27 8.46 4.66 1.92
C ILE A 27 9.32 5.88 1.60
N THR A 28 9.14 6.50 0.43
CA THR A 28 9.81 7.75 0.07
C THR A 28 9.48 8.85 1.08
N ALA A 29 8.20 9.09 1.35
CA ALA A 29 7.80 10.09 2.33
C ALA A 29 8.37 9.81 3.73
N LEU A 30 8.36 8.56 4.20
CA LEU A 30 8.94 8.20 5.49
C LEU A 30 10.47 8.39 5.54
N CYS A 31 11.17 7.96 4.50
CA CYS A 31 12.63 7.84 4.52
C CYS A 31 13.35 9.13 4.16
N LEU A 32 12.71 10.01 3.38
CA LEU A 32 13.31 11.26 2.87
C LEU A 32 13.84 12.19 3.96
N ARG A 33 13.30 12.10 5.19
CA ARG A 33 13.79 12.87 6.33
C ARG A 33 15.09 12.35 6.92
N TYR A 34 15.57 11.15 6.57
CA TYR A 34 16.74 10.50 7.14
C TYR A 34 17.95 10.57 6.20
N VAL A 35 19.15 10.39 6.75
CA VAL A 35 20.40 10.28 5.98
C VAL A 35 21.02 8.91 6.15
N ILE A 36 22.07 8.59 5.38
CA ILE A 36 22.74 7.29 5.45
C ILE A 36 23.27 6.94 6.85
N ALA A 37 23.62 7.95 7.66
CA ALA A 37 24.02 7.76 9.05
C ALA A 37 22.90 7.21 9.95
N ASP A 38 21.63 7.39 9.56
CA ASP A 38 20.44 6.93 10.28
C ASP A 38 19.96 5.54 9.84
N TRP A 39 20.76 4.76 9.10
CA TRP A 39 20.36 3.46 8.52
C TRP A 39 19.69 2.50 9.52
N LYS A 40 20.12 2.48 10.79
CA LYS A 40 19.49 1.66 11.83
C LYS A 40 18.04 2.06 12.10
N LYS A 41 17.75 3.37 12.10
CA LYS A 41 16.39 3.90 12.30
C LYS A 41 15.51 3.54 11.11
N LEU A 42 16.06 3.62 9.89
CA LEU A 42 15.37 3.23 8.67
C LEU A 42 15.03 1.74 8.65
N LEU A 43 15.97 0.88 9.03
CA LEU A 43 15.73 -0.56 9.15
C LEU A 43 14.58 -0.84 10.12
N VAL A 44 14.60 -0.27 11.32
CA VAL A 44 13.51 -0.42 12.30
C VAL A 44 12.17 0.09 11.76
N LEU A 45 12.18 1.19 10.99
CA LEU A 45 10.98 1.77 10.40
C LEU A 45 10.37 0.86 9.32
N VAL A 46 11.20 0.33 8.42
CA VAL A 46 10.81 -0.61 7.37
C VAL A 46 10.28 -1.89 8.01
N THR A 47 11.03 -2.50 8.92
CA THR A 47 10.59 -3.72 9.61
C THR A 47 9.29 -3.50 10.39
N ALA A 48 9.11 -2.35 11.06
CA ALA A 48 7.85 -2.03 11.74
C ALA A 48 6.67 -2.00 10.76
N PHE A 49 6.85 -1.40 9.58
CA PHE A 49 5.84 -1.44 8.52
C PHE A 49 5.57 -2.87 8.05
N THR A 50 6.61 -3.66 7.76
CA THR A 50 6.51 -5.06 7.33
C THR A 50 5.74 -5.89 8.35
N VAL A 51 6.03 -5.71 9.66
CA VAL A 51 5.33 -6.41 10.74
C VAL A 51 3.85 -6.06 10.75
N GLY A 52 3.50 -4.77 10.66
CA GLY A 52 2.10 -4.34 10.60
C GLY A 52 1.40 -4.92 9.38
N HIS A 53 2.02 -4.78 8.21
CA HIS A 53 1.53 -5.31 6.95
C HIS A 53 1.27 -6.83 7.03
N SER A 54 2.24 -7.57 7.55
CA SER A 54 2.17 -9.03 7.71
C SER A 54 0.99 -9.46 8.57
N ILE A 55 0.74 -8.75 9.68
CA ILE A 55 -0.35 -9.08 10.62
C ILE A 55 -1.70 -8.99 9.91
N THR A 56 -2.02 -7.85 9.30
CA THR A 56 -3.32 -7.66 8.64
C THR A 56 -3.45 -8.46 7.36
N LEU A 57 -2.36 -8.66 6.63
CA LEU A 57 -2.35 -9.54 5.47
C LEU A 57 -2.68 -10.98 5.87
N ALA A 58 -2.06 -11.51 6.93
CA ALA A 58 -2.36 -12.84 7.44
C ALA A 58 -3.79 -12.95 7.97
N LEU A 59 -4.22 -12.02 8.81
CA LEU A 59 -5.59 -12.00 9.37
C LEU A 59 -6.65 -11.92 8.28
N SER A 60 -6.43 -11.09 7.27
CA SER A 60 -7.38 -10.96 6.18
C SER A 60 -7.34 -12.18 5.27
N THR A 61 -6.16 -12.72 4.93
CA THR A 61 -5.98 -13.96 4.14
C THR A 61 -6.69 -15.15 4.78
N LEU A 62 -6.64 -15.27 6.10
CA LEU A 62 -7.33 -16.32 6.87
C LEU A 62 -8.83 -16.06 7.07
N ASN A 63 -9.40 -15.01 6.46
CA ASN A 63 -10.80 -14.58 6.62
C ASN A 63 -11.19 -14.22 8.07
N ILE A 64 -10.23 -13.89 8.93
CA ILE A 64 -10.48 -13.43 10.31
C ILE A 64 -10.93 -11.97 10.30
N VAL A 65 -10.35 -11.15 9.43
CA VAL A 65 -10.68 -9.73 9.27
C VAL A 65 -11.10 -9.45 7.83
N ASN A 66 -12.35 -9.02 7.65
CA ASN A 66 -12.86 -8.54 6.37
C ASN A 66 -13.14 -7.04 6.49
N PHE A 67 -12.43 -6.25 5.71
CA PHE A 67 -12.59 -4.81 5.64
C PHE A 67 -12.86 -4.41 4.18
N SER A 68 -13.63 -3.35 3.97
CA SER A 68 -13.97 -2.92 2.61
C SER A 68 -12.70 -2.49 1.86
N ARG A 69 -12.52 -3.00 0.64
CA ARG A 69 -11.40 -2.62 -0.23
C ARG A 69 -11.41 -1.12 -0.51
N ASP A 70 -12.57 -0.52 -0.76
CA ASP A 70 -12.68 0.91 -1.07
C ASP A 70 -12.22 1.79 0.10
N TRP A 71 -12.64 1.45 1.32
CA TRP A 71 -12.14 2.13 2.52
C TRP A 71 -10.65 1.90 2.74
N THR A 72 -10.14 0.71 2.42
CA THR A 72 -8.70 0.41 2.53
C THR A 72 -7.88 1.28 1.58
N GLU A 73 -8.26 1.32 0.31
CA GLU A 73 -7.60 2.10 -0.75
C GLU A 73 -7.60 3.60 -0.43
N PHE A 74 -8.72 4.11 0.10
CA PHE A 74 -8.84 5.48 0.59
C PHE A 74 -7.90 5.76 1.76
N LEU A 75 -7.89 4.89 2.78
CA LEU A 75 -7.05 5.05 3.95
C LEU A 75 -5.56 4.98 3.58
N ILE A 76 -5.15 4.09 2.67
CA ILE A 76 -3.78 4.04 2.15
C ILE A 76 -3.37 5.41 1.57
N ALA A 77 -4.19 5.99 0.70
CA ALA A 77 -3.89 7.32 0.13
C ALA A 77 -3.85 8.41 1.21
N ALA A 78 -4.76 8.35 2.19
CA ALA A 78 -4.80 9.29 3.31
C ALA A 78 -3.55 9.21 4.20
N THR A 79 -3.01 8.02 4.46
CA THR A 79 -1.78 7.88 5.28
C THR A 79 -0.54 8.37 4.55
N ILE A 80 -0.46 8.19 3.22
CA ILE A 80 0.60 8.78 2.40
C ILE A 80 0.52 10.31 2.45
N LEU A 81 -0.67 10.87 2.24
CA LEU A 81 -0.90 12.31 2.29
C LEU A 81 -0.52 12.88 3.67
N PHE A 82 -0.96 12.23 4.74
CA PHE A 82 -0.61 12.62 6.11
C PHE A 82 0.91 12.63 6.33
N THR A 83 1.60 11.59 5.88
CA THR A 83 3.06 11.47 6.02
C THR A 83 3.78 12.58 5.26
N ALA A 84 3.36 12.84 4.03
CA ALA A 84 3.91 13.89 3.18
C ALA A 84 3.67 15.29 3.79
N CYS A 85 2.46 15.58 4.26
CA CYS A 85 2.14 16.83 4.97
C CYS A 85 2.97 17.00 6.25
N ASN A 86 3.13 15.93 7.04
CA ASN A 86 3.95 15.97 8.25
C ASN A 86 5.43 16.30 7.96
N ASN A 87 5.94 15.92 6.79
CA ASN A 87 7.29 16.32 6.37
C ASN A 87 7.41 17.81 6.07
N LEU A 88 6.37 18.45 5.53
CA LEU A 88 6.36 19.88 5.25
C LEU A 88 6.48 20.73 6.52
N LEU A 89 6.05 20.19 7.65
CA LEU A 89 6.11 20.86 8.97
C LEU A 89 7.49 20.72 9.65
N VAL A 90 8.42 19.95 9.09
CA VAL A 90 9.74 19.73 9.69
C VAL A 90 10.62 20.97 9.55
N LYS A 91 10.96 21.58 10.70
CA LYS A 91 11.85 22.76 10.78
C LYS A 91 13.28 22.40 11.13
N ASP A 92 13.49 21.37 11.95
CA ASP A 92 14.80 20.90 12.40
C ASP A 92 14.99 19.40 12.14
N PHE A 93 16.20 19.03 11.71
CA PHE A 93 16.61 17.65 11.43
C PHE A 93 17.34 16.97 12.60
N ARG A 94 17.34 17.60 13.78
CA ARG A 94 17.93 17.04 15.00
C ARG A 94 16.98 16.00 15.59
N PHE A 95 17.11 14.77 15.12
CA PHE A 95 16.37 13.60 15.64
C PHE A 95 17.01 13.05 16.92
N THR A 96 17.14 13.90 17.96
CA THR A 96 17.77 13.57 19.25
C THR A 96 16.76 13.18 20.33
N GLY A 97 15.46 13.33 20.08
CA GLY A 97 14.41 12.96 21.02
C GLY A 97 14.08 11.46 21.00
N LYS A 98 13.83 10.88 22.17
CA LYS A 98 13.11 9.60 22.37
C LYS A 98 11.71 9.71 21.76
N LYS A 99 11.56 9.57 20.43
CA LYS A 99 10.23 9.63 19.78
C LYS A 99 9.83 8.25 19.23
N PRO A 100 9.10 7.43 20.01
CA PRO A 100 8.53 6.16 19.57
C PRO A 100 7.37 6.33 18.56
N PHE A 101 6.88 7.55 18.34
CA PHE A 101 5.67 7.79 17.57
C PHE A 101 5.79 7.46 16.07
N ILE A 102 6.94 7.71 15.43
CA ILE A 102 7.08 7.44 13.99
C ILE A 102 7.17 5.94 13.68
N TYR A 103 7.73 5.15 14.59
CA TYR A 103 7.74 3.69 14.49
C TYR A 103 6.34 3.11 14.69
N PHE A 104 5.58 3.65 15.66
CA PHE A 104 4.17 3.32 15.82
C PHE A 104 3.37 3.67 14.56
N LEU A 105 3.64 4.83 13.96
CA LEU A 105 2.96 5.27 12.75
C LEU A 105 3.28 4.36 11.55
N ALA A 106 4.55 3.94 11.39
CA ALA A 106 4.94 2.97 10.37
C ALA A 106 4.25 1.62 10.56
N LEU A 107 4.19 1.11 11.80
CA LEU A 107 3.46 -0.10 12.14
C LEU A 107 1.96 0.03 11.80
N PHE A 108 1.33 1.13 12.24
CA PHE A 108 -0.09 1.39 12.01
C PHE A 108 -0.42 1.52 10.52
N PHE A 109 0.43 2.21 9.75
CA PHE A 109 0.27 2.33 8.31
C PHE A 109 0.50 1.01 7.58
N GLY A 110 1.43 0.19 8.08
CA GLY A 110 1.59 -1.20 7.64
C GLY A 110 0.30 -2.01 7.80
N LEU A 111 -0.36 -1.92 8.95
CA LEU A 111 -1.65 -2.60 9.19
C LEU A 111 -2.70 -2.19 8.13
N ILE A 112 -2.80 -0.91 7.81
CA ILE A 112 -3.75 -0.44 6.79
C ILE A 112 -3.38 -0.98 5.40
N HIS A 113 -2.10 -0.93 5.04
CA HIS A 113 -1.64 -1.38 3.72
C HIS A 113 -1.84 -2.89 3.51
N GLY A 114 -1.60 -3.71 4.54
CA GLY A 114 -1.72 -5.17 4.43
C GLY A 114 -3.14 -5.67 4.14
N LEU A 115 -4.16 -4.86 4.43
CA LEU A 115 -5.54 -5.18 4.08
C LEU A 115 -5.78 -5.14 2.56
N GLY A 116 -5.12 -4.21 1.84
CA GLY A 116 -5.39 -3.94 0.42
C GLY A 116 -4.96 -5.06 -0.52
N PHE A 117 -3.94 -5.82 -0.12
CA PHE A 117 -3.35 -6.89 -0.94
C PHE A 117 -3.92 -8.29 -0.66
N SER A 118 -4.66 -8.44 0.43
CA SER A 118 -5.17 -9.73 0.91
C SER A 118 -5.95 -10.54 -0.13
N SER A 119 -6.80 -9.89 -0.95
CA SER A 119 -7.59 -10.56 -1.98
C SER A 119 -6.74 -11.17 -3.09
N LEU A 120 -5.65 -10.49 -3.49
CA LEU A 120 -4.74 -11.02 -4.52
C LEU A 120 -3.99 -12.22 -3.97
N LEU A 121 -3.44 -12.09 -2.76
CA LEU A 121 -2.71 -13.19 -2.13
C LEU A 121 -3.61 -14.43 -1.97
N LYS A 122 -4.84 -14.27 -1.46
CA LYS A 122 -5.83 -15.36 -1.38
C LYS A 122 -6.03 -16.10 -2.71
N SER A 123 -6.03 -15.38 -3.84
CA SER A 123 -6.20 -15.99 -5.17
C SER A 123 -4.99 -16.82 -5.62
N MET A 124 -3.82 -16.54 -5.06
CA MET A 124 -2.57 -17.26 -5.33
C MET A 124 -2.34 -18.46 -4.40
N LEU A 125 -3.02 -18.51 -3.25
CA LEU A 125 -2.95 -19.63 -2.31
C LEU A 125 -3.58 -20.89 -2.92
N GLY A 126 -2.80 -21.98 -2.97
CA GLY A 126 -3.31 -23.30 -3.34
C GLY A 126 -4.08 -23.96 -2.18
N LYS A 127 -5.00 -24.87 -2.50
CA LYS A 127 -5.82 -25.57 -1.49
C LYS A 127 -5.02 -26.43 -0.49
N ASP A 128 -3.84 -26.91 -0.88
CA ASP A 128 -3.02 -27.86 -0.11
C ASP A 128 -1.65 -27.29 0.33
N SER A 129 -1.46 -25.96 0.25
CA SER A 129 -0.16 -25.35 0.50
C SER A 129 0.02 -24.79 1.91
N ASN A 130 1.27 -24.80 2.40
CA ASN A 130 1.61 -24.24 3.70
C ASN A 130 1.52 -22.70 3.67
N ILE A 131 0.34 -22.17 4.02
CA ILE A 131 0.00 -20.74 4.02
C ILE A 131 1.00 -19.92 4.84
N VAL A 132 1.44 -20.44 5.99
CA VAL A 132 2.39 -19.75 6.86
C VAL A 132 3.73 -19.57 6.15
N TRP A 133 4.20 -20.62 5.46
CA TRP A 133 5.45 -20.56 4.70
C TRP A 133 5.38 -19.60 3.50
N GLN A 134 4.23 -19.58 2.81
CA GLN A 134 3.98 -18.66 1.69
C GLN A 134 3.91 -17.21 2.15
N LEU A 135 3.19 -16.93 3.24
CA LEU A 135 3.16 -15.60 3.87
C LEU A 135 4.54 -15.16 4.32
N PHE A 136 5.34 -16.06 4.90
CA PHE A 136 6.70 -15.77 5.30
C PHE A 136 7.57 -15.41 4.09
N ALA A 137 7.56 -16.22 3.03
CA ALA A 137 8.31 -15.96 1.81
C ALA A 137 7.91 -14.62 1.17
N PHE A 138 6.61 -14.35 1.11
CA PHE A 138 6.07 -13.09 0.61
C PHE A 138 6.55 -11.88 1.41
N ASN A 139 6.44 -11.91 2.74
CA ASN A 139 6.86 -10.76 3.57
C ASN A 139 8.38 -10.58 3.59
N LEU A 140 9.15 -11.66 3.41
CA LEU A 140 10.60 -11.56 3.24
C LEU A 140 10.95 -10.88 1.91
N GLY A 141 10.28 -11.25 0.82
CA GLY A 141 10.40 -10.56 -0.47
C GLY A 141 10.00 -9.09 -0.37
N LEU A 142 8.91 -8.81 0.36
CA LEU A 142 8.43 -7.47 0.63
C LEU A 142 9.52 -6.64 1.31
N GLU A 143 10.06 -7.09 2.44
CA GLU A 143 11.10 -6.37 3.18
C GLU A 143 12.37 -6.13 2.33
N VAL A 144 12.79 -7.11 1.52
CA VAL A 144 13.90 -6.94 0.58
C VAL A 144 13.60 -5.84 -0.45
N GLY A 145 12.41 -5.86 -1.05
CA GLY A 145 11.96 -4.82 -1.99
C GLY A 145 11.96 -3.42 -1.35
N GLN A 146 11.48 -3.29 -0.11
CA GLN A 146 11.51 -2.02 0.62
C GLN A 146 12.93 -1.54 0.87
N LEU A 147 13.84 -2.42 1.29
CA LEU A 147 15.24 -2.06 1.56
C LEU A 147 15.96 -1.60 0.30
N LEU A 148 15.65 -2.18 -0.87
CA LEU A 148 16.17 -1.72 -2.16
C LEU A 148 15.70 -0.30 -2.47
N ILE A 149 14.42 0.01 -2.26
CA ILE A 149 13.89 1.37 -2.45
C ILE A 149 14.53 2.36 -1.47
N VAL A 150 14.67 1.98 -0.20
CA VAL A 150 15.34 2.81 0.82
C VAL A 150 16.78 3.11 0.41
N LEU A 151 17.51 2.12 -0.11
CA LEU A 151 18.86 2.31 -0.61
C LEU A 151 18.90 3.33 -1.74
N VAL A 152 18.00 3.22 -2.73
CA VAL A 152 17.89 4.19 -3.83
C VAL A 152 17.59 5.60 -3.32
N ILE A 153 16.63 5.75 -2.39
CA ILE A 153 16.28 7.05 -1.79
C ILE A 153 17.49 7.65 -1.05
N LEU A 154 18.23 6.84 -0.29
CA LEU A 154 19.42 7.30 0.42
C LEU A 154 20.53 7.74 -0.53
N LEU A 155 20.75 7.00 -1.63
CA LEU A 155 21.72 7.36 -2.66
C LEU A 155 21.34 8.67 -3.35
N LEU A 156 20.07 8.82 -3.75
CA LEU A 156 19.57 10.07 -4.33
C LEU A 156 19.70 11.23 -3.34
N SER A 157 19.28 11.05 -2.09
CA SER A 157 19.45 12.06 -1.05
C SER A 157 20.92 12.43 -0.86
N PHE A 158 21.84 11.45 -0.95
CA PHE A 158 23.27 11.71 -0.84
C PHE A 158 23.76 12.58 -2.01
N ILE A 159 23.38 12.24 -3.25
CA ILE A 159 23.76 13.00 -4.44
C ILE A 159 23.22 14.44 -4.36
N PHE A 160 21.93 14.62 -4.09
CA PHE A 160 21.34 15.97 -4.07
C PHE A 160 21.89 16.84 -2.94
N VAL A 161 22.05 16.29 -1.73
CA VAL A 161 22.46 17.07 -0.56
C VAL A 161 23.97 17.30 -0.52
N TYR A 162 24.80 16.29 -0.82
CA TYR A 162 26.26 16.39 -0.64
C TYR A 162 27.00 16.71 -1.94
N ILE A 163 26.56 16.18 -3.08
CA ILE A 163 27.24 16.42 -4.36
C ILE A 163 26.71 17.70 -5.01
N LEU A 164 25.39 17.78 -5.21
CA LEU A 164 24.73 18.93 -5.83
C LEU A 164 24.49 20.10 -4.86
N ARG A 165 24.76 19.91 -3.55
CA ARG A 165 24.67 20.92 -2.49
C ARG A 165 23.28 21.57 -2.35
N PHE A 166 22.21 20.85 -2.68
CA PHE A 166 20.85 21.31 -2.38
C PHE A 166 20.63 21.41 -0.87
N ASN A 167 19.83 22.39 -0.47
CA ASN A 167 19.38 22.46 0.91
C ASN A 167 18.48 21.25 1.22
N ARG A 168 18.85 20.46 2.24
CA ARG A 168 18.08 19.29 2.66
C ARG A 168 16.61 19.60 2.95
N ARG A 169 16.32 20.80 3.48
CA ARG A 169 14.95 21.26 3.73
C ARG A 169 14.20 21.51 2.44
N GLU A 170 14.83 22.13 1.45
CA GLU A 170 14.22 22.37 0.15
C GLU A 170 13.91 21.06 -0.56
N LEU A 171 14.86 20.10 -0.56
CA LEU A 171 14.63 18.77 -1.12
C LEU A 171 13.48 18.04 -0.40
N LEU A 172 13.44 18.09 0.94
CA LEU A 172 12.37 17.50 1.74
C LEU A 172 11.01 18.10 1.38
N VAL A 173 10.91 19.43 1.34
CA VAL A 173 9.66 20.15 1.06
C VAL A 173 9.21 19.93 -0.38
N PHE A 174 10.14 19.98 -1.34
CA PHE A 174 9.84 19.80 -2.77
C PHE A 174 9.30 18.40 -3.05
N VAL A 175 10.03 17.36 -2.64
CA VAL A 175 9.63 15.96 -2.89
C VAL A 175 8.39 15.60 -2.07
N SER A 176 8.28 16.05 -0.81
CA SER A 176 7.06 15.81 -0.01
C SER A 176 5.86 16.57 -0.57
N GLY A 177 6.05 17.75 -1.16
CA GLY A 177 4.99 18.49 -1.85
C GLY A 177 4.47 17.74 -3.07
N ALA A 178 5.36 17.17 -3.88
CA ALA A 178 4.99 16.32 -5.01
C ALA A 178 4.23 15.07 -4.55
N ILE A 179 4.72 14.37 -3.51
CA ILE A 179 4.03 13.20 -2.94
C ILE A 179 2.66 13.60 -2.37
N ALA A 180 2.56 14.73 -1.68
CA ALA A 180 1.29 15.22 -1.14
C ALA A 180 0.28 15.52 -2.26
N ALA A 181 0.69 16.13 -3.37
CA ALA A 181 -0.19 16.37 -4.51
C ALA A 181 -0.70 15.06 -5.14
N LEU A 182 0.19 14.09 -5.37
CA LEU A 182 -0.18 12.76 -5.89
C LEU A 182 -1.09 12.02 -4.92
N ALA A 183 -0.76 12.02 -3.63
CA ALA A 183 -1.55 11.34 -2.61
C ALA A 183 -2.94 11.98 -2.43
N LEU A 184 -3.05 13.31 -2.54
CA LEU A 184 -4.33 14.00 -2.55
C LEU A 184 -5.18 13.60 -3.75
N GLN A 185 -4.58 13.54 -4.95
CA GLN A 185 -5.27 13.06 -6.15
C GLN A 185 -5.76 11.62 -5.97
N MET A 186 -4.91 10.73 -5.46
CA MET A 186 -5.26 9.34 -5.19
C MET A 186 -6.37 9.23 -4.14
N MET A 187 -6.30 10.04 -3.07
CA MET A 187 -7.29 10.04 -1.99
C MET A 187 -8.66 10.46 -2.51
N ILE A 188 -8.73 11.50 -3.35
CA ILE A 188 -9.97 11.96 -3.98
C ILE A 188 -10.53 10.88 -4.93
N ALA A 189 -9.68 10.30 -5.78
CA ALA A 189 -10.08 9.26 -6.72
C ALA A 189 -10.59 7.98 -6.05
N ARG A 190 -10.20 7.73 -4.79
CA ARG A 190 -10.53 6.54 -4.03
C ARG A 190 -11.59 6.81 -2.95
N ILE A 191 -12.29 7.96 -2.98
CA ILE A 191 -13.39 8.23 -2.05
C ILE A 191 -14.46 7.14 -2.19
N PRO A 192 -14.85 6.43 -1.11
CA PRO A 192 -15.80 5.32 -1.19
C PRO A 192 -17.17 5.71 -1.79
N ILE A 193 -17.59 6.97 -1.57
CA ILE A 193 -18.85 7.52 -2.09
C ILE A 193 -18.82 7.67 -3.61
N SER A 194 -17.64 7.89 -4.22
CA SER A 194 -17.52 8.13 -5.65
C SER A 194 -17.79 6.89 -6.50
N LYS A 195 -17.69 5.67 -5.95
CA LYS A 195 -17.97 4.43 -6.70
C LYS A 195 -19.44 4.00 -6.61
N ALA A 196 -20.14 4.36 -5.53
CA ALA A 196 -21.56 4.03 -5.35
C ALA A 196 -22.46 4.69 -6.41
N HIS A 197 -22.15 5.91 -6.86
CA HIS A 197 -22.92 6.59 -7.92
C HIS A 197 -22.64 6.02 -9.33
N THR A 198 -21.42 5.58 -9.60
CA THR A 198 -21.05 5.03 -10.91
C THR A 198 -21.66 3.64 -11.15
N ASP A 199 -21.78 2.85 -10.09
CA ASP A 199 -22.39 1.52 -10.15
C ASP A 199 -23.93 1.60 -10.30
N GLU A 200 -24.59 2.62 -9.73
CA GLU A 200 -26.03 2.89 -9.95
C GLU A 200 -26.30 3.40 -11.37
N GLU A 201 -25.50 4.34 -11.88
CA GLU A 201 -25.68 4.89 -13.24
C GLU A 201 -25.44 3.83 -14.33
N THR A 202 -24.49 2.91 -14.12
CA THR A 202 -24.26 1.78 -15.03
C THR A 202 -25.28 0.65 -14.89
N ALA A 203 -25.85 0.43 -13.70
CA ALA A 203 -26.95 -0.52 -13.50
C ALA A 203 -28.25 -0.05 -14.17
N ASP A 204 -28.54 1.26 -14.14
CA ASP A 204 -29.70 1.85 -14.83
C ASP A 204 -29.54 1.86 -16.35
N LEU A 205 -28.32 1.97 -16.87
CA LEU A 205 -28.01 1.83 -18.30
C LEU A 205 -28.18 0.40 -18.84
N TYR A 206 -28.13 -0.61 -17.97
CA TYR A 206 -28.31 -2.03 -18.31
C TYR A 206 -29.66 -2.62 -17.87
N GLN A 207 -30.58 -1.78 -17.38
CA GLN A 207 -31.95 -2.21 -17.17
C GLN A 207 -32.68 -2.18 -18.52
N PRO A 208 -33.09 -3.33 -19.10
CA PRO A 208 -33.80 -3.31 -20.37
C PRO A 208 -35.13 -2.58 -20.15
N ALA A 209 -35.27 -1.43 -20.80
CA ALA A 209 -36.53 -0.72 -20.89
C ALA A 209 -37.57 -1.64 -21.55
N GLY A 210 -38.47 -2.19 -20.74
CA GLY A 210 -39.57 -3.02 -21.20
C GLY A 210 -39.42 -4.49 -20.85
N GLY A 211 -40.18 -4.93 -19.85
CA GLY A 211 -40.40 -6.34 -19.57
C GLY A 211 -41.05 -7.05 -20.75
N ILE A 212 -40.25 -7.72 -21.58
CA ILE A 212 -40.75 -8.74 -22.49
C ILE A 212 -40.91 -10.01 -21.67
N LYS A 213 -42.16 -10.35 -21.31
CA LYS A 213 -42.52 -11.68 -20.83
C LYS A 213 -42.21 -12.68 -21.95
N TYR A 214 -41.12 -13.43 -21.81
CA TYR A 214 -40.92 -14.65 -22.60
C TYR A 214 -41.97 -15.68 -22.16
N LYS A 215 -43.05 -15.80 -22.94
CA LYS A 215 -44.01 -16.89 -22.85
C LYS A 215 -43.40 -18.08 -23.58
N PHE A 216 -42.74 -18.97 -22.84
CA PHE A 216 -42.28 -20.25 -23.40
C PHE A 216 -43.51 -21.10 -23.79
N PRO A 217 -43.69 -21.48 -25.06
CA PRO A 217 -44.75 -22.40 -25.45
C PRO A 217 -44.24 -23.83 -25.23
N GLY A 218 -44.84 -24.56 -24.29
CA GLY A 218 -44.64 -26.01 -24.19
C GLY A 218 -44.41 -26.56 -22.79
N THR A 219 -45.36 -26.38 -21.88
CA THR A 219 -45.55 -27.33 -20.77
C THR A 219 -47.05 -27.60 -20.62
N GLU A 220 -47.61 -28.38 -21.53
CA GLU A 220 -48.81 -29.16 -21.22
C GLU A 220 -48.37 -30.34 -20.35
N HIS A 221 -48.81 -30.31 -19.10
CA HIS A 221 -48.74 -31.43 -18.18
C HIS A 221 -49.66 -32.55 -18.68
N SER A 222 -49.08 -33.71 -18.97
CA SER A 222 -49.79 -34.98 -18.91
C SER A 222 -50.02 -35.33 -17.44
N LYS A 223 -51.24 -35.09 -16.95
CA LYS A 223 -52.13 -36.05 -16.26
C LYS A 223 -53.38 -35.34 -15.76
#